data_AF-A0A1F9DRU9-F1
#
_entry.id   AF-A0A1F9DRU9-F1
#
_cell.length_a   1.000
_cell.length_b   1.000
_cell.length_c   1.000
_cell.angle_alpha   90.00
_cell.angle_beta   90.00
_cell.angle_gamma   90.00
#
_symmetry.space_group_name_H-M   'P 1'
#
loop_
_entity.id
_entity.type
_entity.pdbx_description
1 polymer ?
#
loop_
_entity_poly.entity_id
_entity_poly.type
_entity_poly.pdbx_seq_one_letter_code
_entity_poly.pdbx_strand_id
1 'polypeptide(L)'
;MSRTTAFIHEMAFKNFKRKGAVIGLSGGIDSAVVAELCVLALGREKVLGLFLPEKDSNAVSLEYGLKQAEKMGIDSVKVEITEYLDSLQVYKKRNAVINGIFPEFDDTYKFHVTLPQNLLEKDRLNYHSITIEDKSGRRQSKRLSGKEWMEISAFQNMKQRVRMIQLYYYAEKNNYLVAGTTNKTEAAQGFYVKFGDGGVDIEPIAHLYKTQVYQLARHLGVAEEIIKRPPSPDTYSLPVTDKEFYFCLDYEMLDFLLYAYEKNIPVDDVANALGFEQKQIDRVFRDFKGKEQATWHLRQMPPTVPKT
;
A
#
# COMPACT_ATOMS: atom_id res chain seq x y z
N MET A 1 -12.55 23.54 -10.12
CA MET A 1 -11.71 22.31 -10.20
C MET A 1 -10.64 22.41 -9.13
N SER A 2 -10.56 21.45 -8.21
CA SER A 2 -9.54 21.43 -7.14
C SER A 2 -8.13 21.25 -7.74
N ARG A 3 -7.06 21.56 -6.98
CA ARG A 3 -5.67 21.37 -7.42
C ARG A 3 -5.41 19.94 -7.92
N THR A 4 -5.89 18.93 -7.18
CA THR A 4 -5.69 17.51 -7.53
C THR A 4 -6.46 17.10 -8.77
N THR A 5 -7.73 17.53 -8.92
CA THR A 5 -8.51 17.22 -10.13
C THR A 5 -7.95 17.92 -11.37
N ALA A 6 -7.48 19.16 -11.22
CA ALA A 6 -6.79 19.88 -12.29
C ALA A 6 -5.51 19.17 -12.73
N PHE A 7 -4.70 18.68 -11.78
CA PHE A 7 -3.51 17.86 -12.07
C PHE A 7 -3.86 16.60 -12.87
N ILE A 8 -4.86 15.82 -12.43
CA ILE A 8 -5.30 14.61 -13.14
C ILE A 8 -5.71 14.93 -14.58
N HIS A 9 -6.54 15.96 -14.76
CA HIS A 9 -7.02 16.37 -16.09
C HIS A 9 -5.87 16.85 -16.99
N GLU A 10 -4.93 17.64 -16.46
CA GLU A 10 -3.76 18.10 -17.20
C GLU A 10 -2.86 16.93 -17.63
N MET A 11 -2.51 16.03 -16.71
CA MET A 11 -1.67 14.88 -17.02
C MET A 11 -2.33 13.98 -18.07
N ALA A 12 -3.62 13.66 -17.88
CA ALA A 12 -4.37 12.81 -18.80
C ALA A 12 -4.44 13.41 -20.20
N PHE A 13 -5.03 14.60 -20.36
CA PHE A 13 -5.40 15.09 -21.69
C PHE A 13 -4.33 15.94 -22.37
N LYS A 14 -3.50 16.68 -21.60
CA LYS A 14 -2.52 17.61 -22.19
C LYS A 14 -1.14 16.98 -22.30
N ASN A 15 -0.63 16.43 -21.21
CA ASN A 15 0.77 15.98 -21.16
C ASN A 15 0.94 14.58 -21.76
N PHE A 16 0.15 13.61 -21.30
CA PHE A 16 0.25 12.23 -21.77
C PHE A 16 -0.69 11.91 -22.93
N LYS A 17 -1.64 12.80 -23.24
CA LYS A 17 -2.59 12.68 -24.37
C LYS A 17 -3.36 11.36 -24.36
N ARG A 18 -3.76 10.92 -23.16
CA ARG A 18 -4.59 9.75 -22.90
C ARG A 18 -6.07 10.11 -22.91
N LYS A 19 -6.94 9.10 -23.07
CA LYS A 19 -8.40 9.26 -23.18
C LYS A 19 -9.13 9.10 -21.85
N GLY A 20 -8.45 8.64 -20.80
CA GLY A 20 -9.05 8.33 -19.50
C GLY A 20 -8.01 7.76 -18.53
N ALA A 21 -8.49 7.14 -17.44
CA ALA A 21 -7.67 6.55 -16.39
C ALA A 21 -8.13 5.14 -16.02
N VAL A 22 -7.17 4.25 -15.75
CA VAL A 22 -7.34 2.94 -15.14
C VAL A 22 -6.83 2.99 -13.71
N ILE A 23 -7.58 2.40 -12.77
CA ILE A 23 -7.26 2.41 -11.33
C ILE A 23 -7.49 1.02 -10.75
N GLY A 24 -6.55 0.54 -9.93
CA GLY A 24 -6.74 -0.67 -9.15
C GLY A 24 -7.60 -0.38 -7.91
N LEU A 25 -8.79 -0.97 -7.83
CA LEU A 25 -9.69 -0.84 -6.69
C LEU A 25 -9.48 -2.01 -5.71
N SER A 26 -8.77 -1.73 -4.61
CA SER A 26 -8.42 -2.71 -3.58
C SER A 26 -9.46 -2.84 -2.45
N GLY A 27 -10.53 -2.04 -2.48
CA GLY A 27 -11.45 -1.92 -1.34
C GLY A 27 -10.85 -1.20 -0.12
N GLY A 28 -9.70 -0.53 -0.32
CA GLY A 28 -9.06 0.38 0.62
C GLY A 28 -9.40 1.84 0.34
N ILE A 29 -9.06 2.70 1.29
CA ILE A 29 -9.42 4.12 1.25
C ILE A 29 -8.71 4.91 0.15
N ASP A 30 -7.42 4.64 -0.10
CA ASP A 30 -6.62 5.43 -1.04
C ASP A 30 -7.11 5.25 -2.48
N SER A 31 -7.36 4.00 -2.89
CA SER A 31 -7.88 3.67 -4.22
C SER A 31 -9.29 4.22 -4.44
N ALA A 32 -10.15 4.18 -3.42
CA ALA A 32 -11.47 4.80 -3.47
C ALA A 32 -11.39 6.32 -3.66
N VAL A 33 -10.52 7.01 -2.91
CA VAL A 33 -10.32 8.46 -3.05
C VAL A 33 -9.78 8.83 -4.43
N VAL A 34 -8.80 8.09 -4.94
CA VAL A 34 -8.25 8.36 -6.28
C VAL A 34 -9.30 8.13 -7.36
N ALA A 35 -10.13 7.09 -7.24
CA ALA A 35 -11.21 6.84 -8.19
C ALA A 35 -12.23 7.99 -8.21
N GLU A 36 -12.68 8.47 -7.05
CA GLU A 36 -13.57 9.64 -6.95
C GLU A 36 -12.93 10.89 -7.57
N LEU A 37 -11.64 11.14 -7.30
CA LEU A 37 -10.91 12.27 -7.90
C LEU A 37 -10.79 12.14 -9.43
N CYS A 38 -10.57 10.95 -9.95
CA CYS A 38 -10.54 10.70 -11.39
C CYS A 38 -11.92 10.89 -12.03
N VAL A 39 -12.99 10.47 -11.38
CA VAL A 39 -14.37 10.71 -11.84
C VAL A 39 -14.66 12.20 -11.90
N LEU A 40 -14.32 12.95 -10.86
CA LEU A 40 -14.47 14.41 -10.83
C LEU A 40 -13.63 15.12 -11.90
N ALA A 41 -12.44 14.59 -12.21
CA ALA A 41 -11.52 15.21 -13.16
C ALA A 41 -11.83 14.88 -14.64
N LEU A 42 -12.23 13.64 -14.93
CA LEU A 42 -12.30 13.09 -16.28
C LEU A 42 -13.73 12.77 -16.73
N GLY A 43 -14.65 12.58 -15.79
CA GLY A 43 -15.99 12.01 -16.00
C GLY A 43 -15.97 10.48 -15.89
N ARG A 44 -17.03 9.90 -15.31
CA ARG A 44 -17.13 8.46 -15.00
C ARG A 44 -16.93 7.54 -16.21
N GLU A 45 -17.38 7.94 -17.39
CA GLU A 45 -17.24 7.20 -18.66
C GLU A 45 -15.79 7.05 -19.14
N LYS A 46 -14.85 7.76 -18.49
CA LYS A 46 -13.40 7.73 -18.80
C LYS A 46 -12.58 7.16 -17.65
N VAL A 47 -13.23 6.50 -16.69
CA VAL A 47 -12.59 5.87 -15.54
C VAL A 47 -12.95 4.39 -15.55
N LEU A 48 -11.93 3.54 -15.53
CA LEU A 48 -12.09 2.09 -15.48
C LEU A 48 -11.48 1.56 -14.18
N GLY A 49 -12.30 0.96 -13.34
CA GLY A 49 -11.87 0.29 -12.12
C GLY A 49 -11.47 -1.18 -12.34
N LEU A 50 -10.33 -1.61 -11.83
CA LEU A 50 -9.89 -3.00 -11.88
C LEU A 50 -9.89 -3.63 -10.49
N PHE A 51 -10.58 -4.76 -10.35
CA PHE A 51 -10.47 -5.63 -9.18
C PHE A 51 -9.55 -6.79 -9.49
N LEU A 52 -8.49 -6.95 -8.71
CA LEU A 52 -7.41 -7.91 -8.97
C LEU A 52 -7.21 -8.87 -7.79
N PRO A 53 -8.27 -9.63 -7.38
CA PRO A 53 -8.18 -10.56 -6.27
C PRO A 53 -7.31 -11.77 -6.63
N GLU A 54 -6.76 -12.37 -5.59
CA GLU A 54 -6.12 -13.68 -5.62
C GLU A 54 -6.54 -14.52 -4.41
N LYS A 55 -6.15 -15.79 -4.35
CA LYS A 55 -6.65 -16.75 -3.35
C LYS A 55 -6.43 -16.34 -1.88
N ASP A 56 -5.40 -15.55 -1.57
CA ASP A 56 -5.18 -15.03 -0.21
C ASP A 56 -5.83 -13.65 0.03
N SER A 57 -6.46 -13.04 -0.98
CA SER A 57 -7.09 -11.71 -0.83
C SER A 57 -8.32 -11.78 0.06
N ASN A 58 -8.53 -10.73 0.85
CA ASN A 58 -9.73 -10.66 1.69
C ASN A 58 -10.99 -10.47 0.82
N ALA A 59 -11.95 -11.40 0.92
CA ALA A 59 -13.20 -11.33 0.16
C ALA A 59 -13.98 -10.02 0.36
N VAL A 60 -13.89 -9.42 1.56
CA VAL A 60 -14.54 -8.14 1.89
C VAL A 60 -13.95 -6.98 1.08
N SER A 61 -12.66 -7.05 0.71
CA SER A 61 -12.03 -6.04 -0.17
C SER A 61 -12.77 -5.89 -1.49
N LEU A 62 -13.12 -7.02 -2.11
CA LEU A 62 -13.83 -7.04 -3.39
C LEU A 62 -15.25 -6.48 -3.24
N GLU A 63 -15.98 -6.90 -2.20
CA GLU A 63 -17.33 -6.41 -1.93
C GLU A 63 -17.38 -4.89 -1.80
N TYR A 64 -16.49 -4.32 -0.99
CA TYR A 64 -16.46 -2.88 -0.74
C TYR A 64 -16.03 -2.10 -1.97
N GLY A 65 -15.03 -2.62 -2.70
CA GLY A 65 -14.59 -2.04 -3.95
C GLY A 65 -15.70 -1.99 -5.00
N LEU A 66 -16.46 -3.07 -5.16
CA LEU A 66 -17.61 -3.15 -6.08
C LEU A 66 -18.69 -2.14 -5.71
N LYS A 67 -19.10 -2.08 -4.44
CA LYS A 67 -20.08 -1.09 -3.95
C LYS A 67 -19.65 0.34 -4.26
N GLN A 68 -18.36 0.65 -4.08
CA GLN A 68 -17.82 1.97 -4.37
C GLN A 68 -17.82 2.27 -5.87
N ALA A 69 -17.45 1.31 -6.73
CA ALA A 69 -17.51 1.46 -8.19
C ALA A 69 -18.94 1.67 -8.69
N GLU A 70 -19.90 0.89 -8.20
CA GLU A 70 -21.33 1.03 -8.51
C GLU A 70 -21.86 2.40 -8.10
N LYS A 71 -21.49 2.88 -6.90
CA LYS A 71 -21.85 4.22 -6.42
C LYS A 71 -21.36 5.33 -7.34
N MET A 72 -20.13 5.23 -7.85
CA MET A 72 -19.55 6.20 -8.78
C MET A 72 -20.14 6.08 -10.20
N GLY A 73 -20.74 4.93 -10.54
CA GLY A 73 -21.23 4.62 -11.88
C GLY A 73 -20.10 4.52 -12.91
N ILE A 74 -18.94 3.97 -12.51
CA ILE A 74 -17.82 3.71 -13.42
C ILE A 74 -17.87 2.29 -13.95
N ASP A 75 -17.31 2.07 -15.15
CA ASP A 75 -17.06 0.73 -15.63
C ASP A 75 -16.01 0.04 -14.75
N SER A 76 -16.17 -1.27 -14.57
CA SER A 76 -15.20 -2.05 -13.82
C SER A 76 -15.03 -3.46 -14.33
N VAL A 77 -13.84 -4.02 -14.12
CA VAL A 77 -13.49 -5.38 -14.54
C VAL A 77 -12.83 -6.10 -13.38
N LYS A 78 -13.28 -7.33 -13.13
CA LYS A 78 -12.62 -8.26 -12.22
C LYS A 78 -11.70 -9.19 -13.02
N VAL A 79 -10.43 -9.26 -12.64
CA VAL A 79 -9.47 -10.24 -13.15
C VAL A 79 -8.91 -11.03 -11.99
N GLU A 80 -9.24 -12.32 -11.94
CA GLU A 80 -8.68 -13.25 -10.96
C GLU A 80 -7.21 -13.52 -11.31
N ILE A 81 -6.27 -13.16 -10.44
CA ILE A 81 -4.83 -13.26 -10.76
C ILE A 81 -4.15 -14.51 -10.17
N THR A 82 -4.90 -15.36 -9.47
CA THR A 82 -4.37 -16.58 -8.83
C THR A 82 -3.59 -17.45 -9.82
N GLU A 83 -4.14 -17.73 -11.01
CA GLU A 83 -3.48 -18.59 -12.01
C GLU A 83 -2.16 -18.00 -12.54
N TYR A 84 -2.09 -16.67 -12.71
CA TYR A 84 -0.85 -16.00 -13.11
C TYR A 84 0.23 -16.19 -12.04
N LEU A 85 -0.12 -16.04 -10.76
CA LEU A 85 0.78 -16.24 -9.64
C LEU A 85 1.20 -17.71 -9.48
N ASP A 86 0.29 -18.65 -9.69
CA ASP A 86 0.58 -20.09 -9.71
C ASP A 86 1.55 -20.45 -10.84
N SER A 87 1.37 -19.89 -12.04
CA SER A 87 2.28 -20.12 -13.18
C SER A 87 3.71 -19.64 -12.92
N LEU A 88 3.86 -18.55 -12.15
CA LEU A 88 5.14 -18.03 -11.68
C LEU A 88 5.66 -18.78 -10.44
N GLN A 89 4.93 -19.80 -9.98
CA GLN A 89 5.20 -20.62 -8.81
C GLN A 89 5.32 -19.80 -7.51
N VAL A 90 4.64 -18.65 -7.42
CA VAL A 90 4.74 -17.73 -6.28
C VAL A 90 4.40 -18.45 -4.97
N TYR A 91 3.28 -19.17 -4.95
CA TYR A 91 2.82 -19.88 -3.76
C TYR A 91 3.69 -21.08 -3.41
N LYS A 92 4.13 -21.86 -4.40
CA LYS A 92 5.02 -22.99 -4.17
C LYS A 92 6.34 -22.56 -3.52
N LYS A 93 6.95 -21.49 -4.05
CA LYS A 93 8.22 -20.96 -3.53
C LYS A 93 8.04 -20.35 -2.13
N ARG A 94 6.96 -19.60 -1.91
CA ARG A 94 6.58 -19.09 -0.58
C ARG A 94 6.42 -20.20 0.44
N ASN A 95 5.59 -21.20 0.12
CA ASN A 95 5.30 -22.30 1.03
C ASN A 95 6.57 -23.09 1.36
N ALA A 96 7.52 -23.24 0.43
CA ALA A 96 8.79 -23.88 0.73
C ALA A 96 9.58 -23.16 1.83
N VAL A 97 9.58 -21.82 1.85
CA VAL A 97 10.20 -21.03 2.91
C VAL A 97 9.46 -21.21 4.23
N ILE A 98 8.12 -21.11 4.21
CA ILE A 98 7.30 -21.26 5.41
C ILE A 98 7.44 -22.67 5.99
N ASN A 99 7.46 -23.72 5.17
CA ASN A 99 7.66 -25.12 5.58
C ASN A 99 9.04 -25.35 6.20
N GLY A 100 10.06 -24.62 5.75
CA GLY A 100 11.38 -24.65 6.38
C GLY A 100 11.37 -24.12 7.82
N ILE A 101 10.43 -23.20 8.13
CA ILE A 101 10.27 -22.58 9.45
C ILE A 101 9.27 -23.36 10.30
N PHE A 102 8.20 -23.86 9.69
CA PHE A 102 7.09 -24.61 10.28
C PHE A 102 6.81 -25.86 9.43
N PRO A 103 7.43 -27.01 9.74
CA PRO A 103 7.26 -28.24 8.95
C PRO A 103 5.82 -28.71 8.80
N GLU A 104 4.92 -28.29 9.69
CA GLU A 104 3.49 -28.57 9.68
C GLU A 104 2.66 -27.68 8.75
N PHE A 105 3.24 -26.62 8.17
CA PHE A 105 2.50 -25.67 7.33
C PHE A 105 2.03 -26.34 6.02
N ASP A 106 0.77 -26.10 5.69
CA ASP A 106 0.16 -26.48 4.42
C ASP A 106 -0.77 -25.35 3.91
N ASP A 107 -1.39 -25.54 2.75
CA ASP A 107 -2.27 -24.54 2.14
C ASP A 107 -3.56 -24.24 2.93
N THR A 108 -3.82 -24.98 4.01
CA THR A 108 -4.94 -24.70 4.90
C THR A 108 -4.62 -23.72 6.02
N TYR A 109 -3.32 -23.47 6.26
CA TYR A 109 -2.88 -22.48 7.22
C TYR A 109 -2.99 -21.08 6.65
N LYS A 110 -3.34 -20.14 7.52
CA LYS A 110 -3.20 -18.72 7.25
C LYS A 110 -1.89 -18.22 7.82
N PHE A 111 -1.35 -17.13 7.28
CA PHE A 111 -0.16 -16.52 7.85
C PHE A 111 -0.14 -15.01 7.61
N HIS A 112 0.64 -14.30 8.41
CA HIS A 112 1.03 -12.91 8.16
C HIS A 112 2.46 -12.65 8.66
N VAL A 113 2.97 -11.45 8.38
CA VAL A 113 4.23 -10.98 8.94
C VAL A 113 3.99 -9.70 9.72
N THR A 114 4.68 -9.55 10.85
CA THR A 114 4.62 -8.35 11.68
C THR A 114 6.01 -7.87 12.08
N LEU A 115 6.10 -6.59 12.43
CA LEU A 115 7.23 -6.02 13.16
C LEU A 115 6.94 -5.98 14.66
N PRO A 116 7.97 -5.88 15.52
CA PRO A 116 7.79 -5.56 16.93
C PRO A 116 6.93 -4.30 17.08
N GLN A 117 6.00 -4.31 18.04
CA GLN A 117 5.11 -3.18 18.32
C GLN A 117 5.68 -2.28 19.44
N ASN A 118 4.98 -1.18 19.72
CA ASN A 118 5.28 -0.23 20.80
C ASN A 118 6.55 0.62 20.56
N LEU A 119 6.62 1.27 19.40
CA LEU A 119 7.79 2.04 18.98
C LEU A 119 8.08 3.19 19.96
N LEU A 120 7.05 3.85 20.48
CA LEU A 120 7.22 4.95 21.45
C LEU A 120 7.65 4.47 22.84
N GLU A 121 7.44 3.20 23.21
CA GLU A 121 7.64 2.74 24.60
C GLU A 121 9.06 2.18 24.83
N LYS A 122 9.56 1.33 23.94
CA LYS A 122 10.85 0.64 24.13
C LYS A 122 11.78 0.70 22.91
N ASP A 123 13.09 0.76 23.17
CA ASP A 123 14.08 0.60 22.11
C ASP A 123 14.09 -0.86 21.64
N ARG A 124 14.25 -1.07 20.34
CA ARG A 124 14.07 -2.38 19.71
C ARG A 124 14.77 -2.45 18.37
N LEU A 125 15.21 -3.65 18.02
CA LEU A 125 15.65 -3.95 16.66
C LEU A 125 14.42 -4.24 15.79
N ASN A 126 14.40 -3.69 14.58
CA ASN A 126 13.42 -4.09 13.58
C ASN A 126 13.79 -5.48 13.04
N TYR A 127 12.90 -6.45 13.24
CA TYR A 127 12.98 -7.78 12.66
C TYR A 127 11.59 -8.25 12.29
N HIS A 128 11.47 -9.06 11.26
CA HIS A 128 10.18 -9.58 10.84
C HIS A 128 9.88 -10.87 11.58
N SER A 129 8.64 -11.04 12.03
CA SER A 129 8.14 -12.30 12.59
C SER A 129 7.01 -12.80 11.72
N ILE A 130 7.05 -14.08 11.37
CA ILE A 130 5.96 -14.75 10.67
C ILE A 130 5.09 -15.46 11.70
N THR A 131 3.79 -15.30 11.58
CA THR A 131 2.80 -16.05 12.38
C THR A 131 1.97 -16.89 11.45
N ILE A 132 1.82 -18.18 11.76
CA ILE A 132 0.90 -19.10 11.09
C ILE A 132 -0.29 -19.40 12.01
N GLU A 133 -1.47 -19.61 11.44
CA GLU A 133 -2.71 -19.96 12.12
C GLU A 133 -3.34 -21.17 11.44
N ASP A 134 -3.66 -22.21 12.22
CA ASP A 134 -4.37 -23.40 11.73
C ASP A 134 -5.90 -23.20 11.70
N LYS A 135 -6.64 -24.19 11.19
CA LYS A 135 -8.11 -24.13 11.12
C LYS A 135 -8.81 -24.05 12.49
N SER A 136 -8.13 -24.42 13.57
CA SER A 136 -8.65 -24.31 14.94
C SER A 136 -8.39 -22.93 15.56
N GLY A 137 -7.68 -22.04 14.86
CA GLY A 137 -7.28 -20.72 15.34
C GLY A 137 -6.00 -20.74 16.19
N ARG A 138 -5.30 -21.89 16.27
CA ARG A 138 -4.04 -21.96 17.02
C ARG A 138 -2.95 -21.25 16.24
N ARG A 139 -2.30 -20.28 16.90
CA ARG A 139 -1.22 -19.48 16.31
C ARG A 139 0.16 -19.92 16.79
N GLN A 140 1.12 -19.87 15.89
CA GLN A 140 2.54 -20.02 16.18
C GLN A 140 3.31 -18.91 15.49
N SER A 141 4.26 -18.28 16.20
CA SER A 141 5.06 -17.17 15.67
C SER A 141 6.55 -17.45 15.82
N LYS A 142 7.32 -17.16 14.77
CA LYS A 142 8.78 -17.27 14.75
C LYS A 142 9.40 -16.06 14.06
N ARG A 143 10.56 -15.65 14.55
CA ARG A 143 11.36 -14.60 13.91
C ARG A 143 11.94 -15.13 12.59
N LEU A 144 11.83 -14.31 11.54
CA LEU A 144 12.50 -14.54 10.26
C LEU A 144 13.96 -14.10 10.33
N SER A 145 14.84 -14.91 9.77
CA SER A 145 16.18 -14.50 9.36
C SER A 145 16.10 -13.48 8.21
N GLY A 146 17.20 -12.77 7.96
CA GLY A 146 17.28 -11.81 6.86
C GLY A 146 17.01 -12.46 5.50
N LYS A 147 17.53 -13.68 5.27
CA LYS A 147 17.32 -14.44 4.04
C LYS A 147 15.85 -14.82 3.85
N GLU A 148 15.23 -15.39 4.88
CA GLU A 148 13.81 -15.79 4.82
C GLU A 148 12.91 -14.57 4.59
N TRP A 149 13.20 -13.44 5.22
CA TRP A 149 12.48 -12.18 4.97
C TRP A 149 12.62 -11.71 3.52
N MET A 150 13.83 -11.72 2.95
CA MET A 150 14.04 -11.32 1.54
C MET A 150 13.23 -12.20 0.59
N GLU A 151 13.18 -13.51 0.82
CA GLU A 151 12.40 -14.44 0.00
C GLU A 151 10.89 -14.20 0.18
N ILE A 152 10.39 -14.09 1.41
CA ILE A 152 8.98 -13.80 1.70
C ILE A 152 8.53 -12.45 1.12
N SER A 153 9.37 -11.42 1.21
CA SER A 153 9.11 -10.10 0.61
C SER A 153 9.10 -10.17 -0.93
N ALA A 154 10.01 -10.93 -1.54
CA ALA A 154 10.03 -11.11 -2.99
C ALA A 154 8.72 -11.70 -3.52
N PHE A 155 8.13 -12.70 -2.84
CA PHE A 155 6.84 -13.28 -3.24
C PHE A 155 5.68 -12.28 -3.14
N GLN A 156 5.65 -11.46 -2.09
CA GLN A 156 4.64 -10.39 -1.99
C GLN A 156 4.80 -9.36 -3.12
N ASN A 157 6.04 -8.98 -3.44
CA ASN A 157 6.32 -8.03 -4.50
C ASN A 157 5.90 -8.57 -5.87
N MET A 158 6.01 -9.88 -6.10
CA MET A 158 5.50 -10.53 -7.31
C MET A 158 3.98 -10.38 -7.43
N LYS A 159 3.22 -10.50 -6.32
CA LYS A 159 1.76 -10.26 -6.32
C LYS A 159 1.42 -8.86 -6.84
N GLN A 160 2.08 -7.82 -6.30
CA GLN A 160 1.84 -6.44 -6.71
C GLN A 160 2.25 -6.17 -8.18
N ARG A 161 3.33 -6.80 -8.65
CA ARG A 161 3.79 -6.68 -10.05
C ARG A 161 2.84 -7.32 -11.05
N VAL A 162 2.21 -8.45 -10.70
CA VAL A 162 1.18 -9.05 -11.56
C VAL A 162 -0.04 -8.14 -11.66
N ARG A 163 -0.43 -7.46 -10.56
CA ARG A 163 -1.50 -6.45 -10.60
C ARG A 163 -1.15 -5.30 -11.54
N MET A 164 0.08 -4.79 -11.46
CA MET A 164 0.59 -3.75 -12.36
C MET A 164 0.52 -4.16 -13.84
N ILE A 165 0.91 -5.39 -14.18
CA ILE A 165 0.81 -5.92 -15.56
C ILE A 165 -0.63 -5.84 -16.07
N GLN A 166 -1.61 -6.21 -15.23
CA GLN A 166 -3.03 -6.14 -15.60
C GLN A 166 -3.50 -4.68 -15.74
N LEU A 167 -3.10 -3.78 -14.84
CA LEU A 167 -3.43 -2.36 -14.94
C LEU A 167 -2.96 -1.77 -16.27
N TYR A 168 -1.72 -2.04 -16.67
CA TYR A 168 -1.17 -1.55 -17.94
C TYR A 168 -1.83 -2.21 -19.16
N TYR A 169 -2.14 -3.51 -19.12
CA TYR A 169 -2.88 -4.15 -20.22
C TYR A 169 -4.19 -3.41 -20.53
N TYR A 170 -5.00 -3.11 -19.51
CA TYR A 170 -6.24 -2.37 -19.70
C TYR A 170 -6.02 -0.90 -20.03
N ALA A 171 -4.99 -0.26 -19.47
CA ALA A 171 -4.67 1.13 -19.80
C ALA A 171 -4.27 1.27 -21.27
N GLU A 172 -3.35 0.46 -21.76
CA GLU A 172 -2.87 0.49 -23.14
C GLU A 172 -3.98 0.14 -24.14
N LYS A 173 -4.76 -0.91 -23.88
CA LYS A 173 -5.90 -1.31 -24.71
C LYS A 173 -6.91 -0.17 -24.92
N ASN A 174 -7.10 0.68 -23.91
CA ASN A 174 -8.06 1.79 -23.94
C ASN A 174 -7.43 3.16 -24.25
N ASN A 175 -6.11 3.24 -24.43
CA ASN A 175 -5.33 4.48 -24.46
C ASN A 175 -5.59 5.37 -23.21
N TYR A 176 -5.63 4.77 -22.03
CA TYR A 176 -5.77 5.41 -20.72
C TYR A 176 -4.40 5.50 -20.03
N LEU A 177 -4.28 6.33 -19.00
CA LEU A 177 -3.16 6.26 -18.06
C LEU A 177 -3.47 5.33 -16.89
N VAL A 178 -2.45 4.86 -16.19
CA VAL A 178 -2.60 4.19 -14.88
C VAL A 178 -2.46 5.23 -13.77
N ALA A 179 -3.51 5.39 -12.96
CA ALA A 179 -3.50 6.26 -11.79
C ALA A 179 -3.18 5.45 -10.52
N GLY A 180 -2.08 5.83 -9.86
CA GLY A 180 -1.63 5.26 -8.60
C GLY A 180 -2.34 5.83 -7.39
N THR A 181 -2.15 5.12 -6.28
CA THR A 181 -2.87 5.34 -5.03
C THR A 181 -1.94 5.48 -3.84
N THR A 182 -0.64 5.67 -4.07
CA THR A 182 0.35 5.81 -3.00
C THR A 182 0.14 7.17 -2.33
N ASN A 183 -0.11 7.19 -1.02
CA ASN A 183 -0.18 8.44 -0.27
C ASN A 183 1.22 8.90 0.21
N LYS A 184 1.31 10.11 0.75
CA LYS A 184 2.59 10.72 1.16
C LYS A 184 3.29 9.91 2.26
N THR A 185 2.54 9.41 3.23
CA THR A 185 3.07 8.63 4.35
C THR A 185 3.78 7.38 3.82
N GLU A 186 3.16 6.70 2.86
CA GLU A 186 3.70 5.53 2.17
C GLU A 186 4.89 5.89 1.31
N ALA A 187 4.78 6.94 0.49
CA ALA A 187 5.83 7.39 -0.41
C ALA A 187 7.11 7.78 0.36
N ALA A 188 6.98 8.55 1.44
CA ALA A 188 8.09 9.02 2.26
C ALA A 188 8.81 7.85 2.96
N GLN A 189 8.05 6.90 3.50
CA GLN A 189 8.61 5.77 4.24
C GLN A 189 8.99 4.58 3.34
N GLY A 190 8.58 4.58 2.07
CA GLY A 190 8.86 3.49 1.12
C GLY A 190 7.94 2.27 1.30
N PHE A 191 6.69 2.49 1.68
CA PHE A 191 5.67 1.45 1.84
C PHE A 191 4.87 1.24 0.55
N TYR A 192 5.56 0.79 -0.50
CA TYR A 192 4.98 0.42 -1.79
C TYR A 192 5.98 -0.44 -2.58
N VAL A 193 5.53 -1.16 -3.59
CA VAL A 193 6.41 -1.99 -4.43
C VAL A 193 6.78 -1.22 -5.69
N LYS A 194 8.08 -0.98 -5.90
CA LYS A 194 8.60 -0.42 -7.16
C LYS A 194 8.24 -1.36 -8.32
N PHE A 195 7.60 -0.80 -9.35
CA PHE A 195 7.02 -1.53 -10.48
C PHE A 195 5.91 -2.54 -10.09
N GLY A 196 5.36 -2.43 -8.88
CA GLY A 196 4.13 -3.08 -8.45
C GLY A 196 3.02 -2.03 -8.38
N ASP A 197 2.45 -1.84 -7.20
CA ASP A 197 1.49 -0.77 -6.89
C ASP A 197 2.07 0.63 -7.13
N GLY A 198 3.39 0.83 -7.01
CA GLY A 198 4.06 2.08 -7.42
C GLY A 198 4.48 2.14 -8.89
N GLY A 199 4.12 1.14 -9.71
CA GLY A 199 4.33 1.15 -11.16
C GLY A 199 3.14 1.78 -11.86
N VAL A 200 3.14 3.10 -11.99
CA VAL A 200 1.99 3.89 -12.47
C VAL A 200 2.46 5.11 -13.27
N ASP A 201 1.54 5.76 -13.98
CA ASP A 201 1.86 6.97 -14.76
C ASP A 201 1.74 8.25 -13.93
N ILE A 202 0.79 8.30 -12.98
CA ILE A 202 0.60 9.44 -12.06
C ILE A 202 0.30 8.98 -10.65
N GLU A 203 0.68 9.79 -9.66
CA GLU A 203 0.35 9.59 -8.24
C GLU A 203 -0.39 10.82 -7.69
N PRO A 204 -1.73 10.92 -7.83
CA PRO A 204 -2.48 12.14 -7.52
C PRO A 204 -2.45 12.53 -6.04
N ILE A 205 -2.25 11.57 -5.15
CA ILE A 205 -2.34 11.76 -3.68
C ILE A 205 -1.03 11.52 -2.93
N ALA A 206 0.10 11.31 -3.63
CA ALA A 206 1.42 11.14 -2.99
C ALA A 206 1.91 12.39 -2.23
N HIS A 207 1.20 13.51 -2.33
CA HIS A 207 1.46 14.73 -1.59
C HIS A 207 0.58 14.91 -0.33
N LEU A 208 -0.35 13.97 -0.07
CA LEU A 208 -1.27 13.98 1.07
C LEU A 208 -0.90 12.90 2.07
N TYR A 209 -0.80 13.24 3.34
CA TYR A 209 -0.68 12.26 4.42
C TYR A 209 -1.92 11.37 4.52
N LYS A 210 -1.80 10.17 5.10
CA LYS A 210 -2.94 9.25 5.23
C LYS A 210 -4.13 9.90 5.92
N THR A 211 -3.91 10.61 7.01
CA THR A 211 -4.93 11.39 7.74
C THR A 211 -5.65 12.41 6.86
N GLN A 212 -4.95 13.04 5.91
CA GLN A 212 -5.54 13.94 4.92
C GLN A 212 -6.32 13.17 3.85
N VAL A 213 -5.88 11.97 3.45
CA VAL A 213 -6.66 11.06 2.59
C VAL A 213 -7.97 10.68 3.28
N TYR A 214 -7.96 10.40 4.59
CA TYR A 214 -9.19 10.15 5.37
C TYR A 214 -10.14 11.34 5.39
N GLN A 215 -9.64 12.56 5.55
CA GLN A 215 -10.45 13.79 5.47
C GLN A 215 -11.09 13.93 4.09
N LEU A 216 -10.30 13.69 3.03
CA LEU A 216 -10.76 13.78 1.66
C LEU A 216 -11.79 12.69 1.32
N ALA A 217 -11.60 11.46 1.81
CA ALA A 217 -12.55 10.36 1.65
C ALA A 217 -13.94 10.72 2.19
N ARG A 218 -14.00 11.30 3.39
CA ARG A 218 -15.26 11.78 3.98
C ARG A 218 -15.90 12.89 3.13
N HIS A 219 -15.08 13.83 2.65
CA HIS A 219 -15.58 14.94 1.83
C HIS A 219 -16.12 14.47 0.46
N LEU A 220 -15.46 13.50 -0.17
CA LEU A 220 -15.87 12.92 -1.45
C LEU A 220 -17.04 11.93 -1.30
N GLY A 221 -17.39 11.57 -0.06
CA GLY A 221 -18.45 10.62 0.23
C GLY A 221 -18.06 9.19 -0.10
N VAL A 222 -16.79 8.79 0.11
CA VAL A 222 -16.40 7.37 0.04
C VAL A 222 -17.26 6.55 1.03
N ALA A 223 -17.60 5.31 0.66
CA ALA A 223 -18.41 4.43 1.51
C ALA A 223 -17.87 4.32 2.95
N GLU A 224 -18.78 4.37 3.93
CA GLU A 224 -18.43 4.43 5.35
C GLU A 224 -17.71 3.15 5.81
N GLU A 225 -18.04 2.00 5.22
CA GLU A 225 -17.40 0.72 5.48
C GLU A 225 -15.92 0.70 5.03
N ILE A 226 -15.58 1.43 3.95
CA ILE A 226 -14.19 1.61 3.51
C ILE A 226 -13.45 2.54 4.49
N ILE A 227 -14.10 3.63 4.93
CA ILE A 227 -13.51 4.58 5.87
C ILE A 227 -13.27 3.93 7.24
N LYS A 228 -14.19 3.10 7.74
CA LYS A 228 -14.04 2.43 9.05
C LYS A 228 -13.08 1.25 9.03
N ARG A 229 -12.74 0.71 7.86
CA ARG A 229 -11.86 -0.43 7.74
C ARG A 229 -10.43 -0.04 8.19
N PRO A 230 -9.80 -0.83 9.08
CA PRO A 230 -8.38 -0.64 9.40
C PRO A 230 -7.51 -0.78 8.15
N PRO A 231 -6.59 0.14 7.88
CA PRO A 231 -5.62 0.03 6.79
C PRO A 231 -4.80 -1.26 6.88
N SER A 232 -4.61 -1.91 5.74
CA SER A 232 -3.96 -3.21 5.62
C SER A 232 -3.32 -3.33 4.25
N PRO A 233 -2.16 -4.03 4.13
CA PRO A 233 -1.52 -4.26 2.84
C PRO A 233 -2.31 -5.25 1.95
N ASP A 234 -3.24 -6.03 2.52
CA ASP A 234 -4.00 -7.11 1.84
C ASP A 234 -3.08 -8.05 1.02
N THR A 235 -1.92 -8.40 1.61
CA THR A 235 -0.88 -9.23 1.00
C THR A 235 -0.86 -10.67 1.49
N TYR A 236 -1.48 -10.94 2.64
CA TYR A 236 -1.40 -12.20 3.37
C TYR A 236 -2.77 -12.78 3.70
N SER A 237 -2.83 -14.11 3.88
CA SER A 237 -4.08 -14.84 4.15
C SER A 237 -4.60 -14.67 5.58
N LEU A 238 -3.74 -14.28 6.52
CA LEU A 238 -4.14 -13.84 7.86
C LEU A 238 -4.19 -12.30 7.90
N PRO A 239 -5.26 -11.68 8.43
CA PRO A 239 -5.35 -10.23 8.54
C PRO A 239 -4.17 -9.62 9.31
N VAL A 240 -3.68 -8.49 8.83
CA VAL A 240 -2.66 -7.67 9.48
C VAL A 240 -2.85 -6.22 9.08
N THR A 241 -2.64 -5.30 10.00
CA THR A 241 -2.73 -3.85 9.73
C THR A 241 -1.41 -3.27 9.24
N ASP A 242 -1.44 -2.10 8.59
CA ASP A 242 -0.22 -1.38 8.21
C ASP A 242 0.64 -1.02 9.43
N LYS A 243 0.00 -0.78 10.58
CA LYS A 243 0.66 -0.62 11.89
C LYS A 243 1.45 -1.86 12.29
N GLU A 244 0.81 -3.03 12.27
CA GLU A 244 1.44 -4.27 12.68
C GLU A 244 2.54 -4.71 11.71
N PHE A 245 2.32 -4.51 10.42
CA PHE A 245 3.21 -4.95 9.37
C PHE A 245 4.41 -4.02 9.15
N TYR A 246 4.22 -2.70 9.19
CA TYR A 246 5.23 -1.76 8.69
C TYR A 246 5.47 -0.54 9.59
N PHE A 247 4.43 0.21 9.95
CA PHE A 247 4.62 1.52 10.57
C PHE A 247 4.84 1.48 12.08
N CYS A 248 4.27 0.48 12.77
CA CYS A 248 4.35 0.30 14.22
C CYS A 248 3.79 1.48 15.05
N LEU A 249 3.02 2.35 14.39
CA LEU A 249 2.30 3.49 14.93
C LEU A 249 0.94 3.57 14.23
N ASP A 250 -0.05 4.10 14.93
CA ASP A 250 -1.32 4.46 14.29
C ASP A 250 -1.13 5.70 13.41
N TYR A 251 -1.90 5.79 12.32
CA TYR A 251 -1.70 6.83 11.30
C TYR A 251 -1.79 8.27 11.83
N GLU A 252 -2.64 8.52 12.82
CA GLU A 252 -2.74 9.85 13.44
C GLU A 252 -1.39 10.30 14.02
N MET A 253 -0.80 9.46 14.88
CA MET A 253 0.50 9.75 15.49
C MET A 253 1.65 9.70 14.46
N LEU A 254 1.60 8.72 13.55
CA LEU A 254 2.58 8.55 12.49
C LEU A 254 2.68 9.81 11.62
N ASP A 255 1.56 10.34 11.15
CA ASP A 255 1.55 11.49 10.24
C ASP A 255 1.99 12.77 10.94
N PHE A 256 1.61 12.99 12.21
CA PHE A 256 2.11 14.12 12.99
C PHE A 256 3.62 14.08 13.17
N LEU A 257 4.16 12.93 13.57
CA LEU A 257 5.60 12.76 13.77
C LEU A 257 6.35 12.82 12.44
N LEU A 258 5.80 12.27 11.36
CA LEU A 258 6.41 12.32 10.04
C LEU A 258 6.42 13.76 9.50
N TYR A 259 5.36 14.54 9.72
CA TYR A 259 5.34 15.96 9.41
C TYR A 259 6.44 16.71 10.16
N ALA A 260 6.57 16.48 11.47
CA ALA A 260 7.61 17.11 12.27
C ALA A 260 9.02 16.75 11.79
N TYR A 261 9.25 15.48 11.47
CA TYR A 261 10.50 14.97 10.90
C TYR A 261 10.83 15.67 9.58
N GLU A 262 9.90 15.70 8.61
CA GLU A 262 10.12 16.35 7.31
C GLU A 262 10.35 17.86 7.40
N LYS A 263 9.73 18.52 8.40
CA LYS A 263 9.90 19.95 8.65
C LYS A 263 11.11 20.28 9.52
N ASN A 264 11.88 19.28 9.94
CA ASN A 264 13.01 19.43 10.85
C ASN A 264 12.62 20.22 12.12
N ILE A 265 11.43 19.95 12.66
CA ILE A 265 11.00 20.55 13.93
C ILE A 265 11.91 20.01 15.04
N PRO A 266 12.43 20.85 15.95
CA PRO A 266 13.25 20.42 17.06
C PRO A 266 12.58 19.32 17.90
N VAL A 267 13.34 18.30 18.28
CA VAL A 267 12.84 17.09 18.98
C VAL A 267 12.18 17.45 20.31
N ASP A 268 12.73 18.42 21.02
CA ASP A 268 12.21 19.00 22.26
C ASP A 268 10.86 19.69 22.04
N ASP A 269 10.69 20.47 20.97
CA ASP A 269 9.40 21.08 20.63
C ASP A 269 8.33 20.03 20.34
N VAL A 270 8.67 18.99 19.56
CA VAL A 270 7.76 17.88 19.25
C VAL A 270 7.37 17.12 20.51
N ALA A 271 8.36 16.80 21.35
CA ALA A 271 8.18 16.08 22.61
C ALA A 271 7.23 16.87 23.54
N ASN A 272 7.47 18.17 23.70
CA ASN A 272 6.63 19.06 24.51
C ASN A 272 5.21 19.16 23.97
N ALA A 273 5.04 19.32 22.65
CA ALA A 273 3.73 19.47 22.01
C ALA A 273 2.86 18.21 22.10
N LEU A 274 3.47 17.03 22.07
CA LEU A 274 2.78 15.74 22.06
C LEU A 274 2.75 15.03 23.42
N GLY A 275 3.39 15.60 24.45
CA GLY A 275 3.45 15.02 25.79
C GLY A 275 4.33 13.77 25.89
N PHE A 276 5.42 13.73 25.12
CA PHE A 276 6.39 12.63 25.13
C PHE A 276 7.76 13.06 25.68
N GLU A 277 8.60 12.10 26.04
CA GLU A 277 10.01 12.34 26.33
C GLU A 277 10.81 12.44 25.01
N GLN A 278 11.84 13.29 24.95
CA GLN A 278 12.69 13.47 23.76
C GLN A 278 13.22 12.15 23.20
N LYS A 279 13.67 11.23 24.07
CA LYS A 279 14.15 9.90 23.67
C LYS A 279 13.12 9.05 22.93
N GLN A 280 11.81 9.28 23.15
CA GLN A 280 10.75 8.57 22.43
C GLN A 280 10.63 9.11 21.01
N ILE A 281 10.68 10.43 20.85
CA ILE A 281 10.67 11.10 19.54
C ILE A 281 11.93 10.73 18.74
N ASP A 282 13.11 10.78 19.37
CA ASP A 282 14.38 10.35 18.75
C ASP A 282 14.31 8.93 18.20
N ARG A 283 13.65 8.03 18.94
CA ARG A 283 13.51 6.64 18.51
C ARG A 283 12.63 6.52 17.27
N VAL A 284 11.52 7.27 17.20
CA VAL A 284 10.66 7.30 16.01
C VAL A 284 11.41 7.92 14.83
N PHE A 285 12.13 9.02 15.03
CA PHE A 285 12.89 9.66 13.95
C PHE A 285 14.03 8.78 13.45
N ARG A 286 14.66 8.00 14.33
CA ARG A 286 15.64 6.97 13.95
C ARG A 286 15.00 5.87 13.09
N ASP A 287 13.80 5.42 13.43
CA ASP A 287 13.04 4.45 12.63
C ASP A 287 12.69 5.01 11.25
N PHE A 288 12.19 6.24 11.17
CA PHE A 288 11.90 6.92 9.90
C PHE A 288 13.14 7.06 9.03
N LYS A 289 14.26 7.53 9.60
CA LYS A 289 15.53 7.64 8.89
C LYS A 289 16.01 6.29 8.38
N GLY A 290 15.89 5.24 9.19
CA GLY A 290 16.26 3.88 8.80
C GLY A 290 15.44 3.37 7.61
N LYS A 291 14.11 3.57 7.63
CA LYS A 291 13.21 3.22 6.52
C LYS A 291 13.51 4.04 5.27
N GLU A 292 13.73 5.34 5.41
CA GLU A 292 14.09 6.24 4.31
C GLU A 292 15.39 5.79 3.64
N GLN A 293 16.41 5.48 4.43
CA GLN A 293 17.71 4.98 3.95
C GLN A 293 17.62 3.58 3.33
N ALA A 294 16.73 2.71 3.81
CA ALA A 294 16.53 1.41 3.20
C ALA A 294 15.75 1.49 1.87
N THR A 295 14.95 2.55 1.68
CA THR A 295 13.98 2.64 0.59
C THR A 295 14.20 3.80 -0.37
N TRP A 296 15.24 4.63 -0.20
CA TRP A 296 15.47 5.84 -1.03
C TRP A 296 15.41 5.55 -2.55
N HIS A 297 15.99 4.43 -2.97
CA HIS A 297 16.04 3.97 -4.35
C HIS A 297 14.66 3.65 -4.98
N LEU A 298 13.61 3.47 -4.18
CA LEU A 298 12.25 3.28 -4.67
C LEU A 298 11.67 4.56 -5.27
N ARG A 299 12.14 5.72 -4.82
CA ARG A 299 11.71 7.06 -5.26
C ARG A 299 12.54 7.61 -6.42
N GLN A 300 13.48 6.83 -6.94
CA GLN A 300 14.42 7.25 -7.98
C GLN A 300 14.13 6.55 -9.30
N MET A 301 14.23 7.31 -10.39
CA MET A 301 14.42 6.73 -11.71
C MET A 301 15.70 5.87 -11.72
N PRO A 302 15.75 4.79 -12.52
CA PRO A 302 17.01 4.07 -12.72
C PRO A 302 18.12 5.07 -13.10
N PRO A 303 19.26 5.08 -12.39
CA PRO A 303 20.32 6.01 -12.69
C PRO A 303 20.85 5.75 -14.11
N THR A 304 21.05 6.82 -14.87
CA THR A 304 21.69 6.78 -16.20
C THR A 304 22.95 7.63 -16.17
N VAL A 305 23.89 7.35 -17.07
CA VAL A 305 25.07 8.19 -17.28
C VAL A 305 24.58 9.62 -17.61
N PRO A 306 25.13 10.66 -16.96
CA PRO A 306 24.79 12.04 -17.27
C PRO A 306 25.01 12.33 -18.76
N LYS A 307 24.12 13.12 -19.36
CA LYS A 307 24.39 13.68 -20.69
C LYS A 307 25.52 14.70 -20.53
N THR A 308 26.64 14.46 -21.21
CA THR A 308 27.75 15.41 -21.34
C THR A 308 27.30 16.74 -21.92
#